data_AF-X5Y251-F1
#
_entry.id   AF-X5Y251-F1
#
_cell.length_a   1.000
_cell.length_b   1.000
_cell.length_c   1.000
_cell.angle_alpha   90.00
_cell.angle_beta   90.00
_cell.angle_gamma   90.00
#
_symmetry.space_group_name_H-M   'P 1'
#
loop_
_entity.id
_entity.type
_entity.pdbx_description
1 polymer ?
#
loop_
_entity_poly.entity_id
_entity_poly.type
_entity_poly.pdbx_seq_one_letter_code
_entity_poly.pdbx_strand_id
1 'polypeptide(L)' 'MLSRSNFIQTDEGADRGDDIEMASATAEDQDFMAAARQDMPRLIAEVRRLGALLNQTK' A
#
# COMPACT_ATOMS: atom_id res chain seq x y z
N MET A 1 18.01 -2.72 -17.45
CA MET A 1 16.96 -1.69 -17.46
C MET A 1 15.76 -2.29 -16.76
N LEU A 2 15.55 -1.95 -15.48
CA LEU A 2 14.40 -2.45 -14.72
C LEU A 2 13.16 -1.70 -15.21
N SER A 3 12.23 -2.41 -15.85
CA SER A 3 10.96 -1.85 -16.31
C SER A 3 10.13 -1.46 -15.10
N ARG A 4 10.04 -0.16 -14.80
CA ARG A 4 9.06 0.37 -13.85
C ARG A 4 7.69 0.34 -14.52
N SER A 5 6.76 -0.42 -13.97
CA SER A 5 5.37 -0.36 -14.42
C SER A 5 4.77 0.97 -13.97
N ASN A 6 4.07 1.67 -14.87
CA ASN A 6 3.51 3.00 -14.61
C ASN A 6 2.08 2.96 -14.05
N PHE A 7 1.67 1.81 -13.52
CA PHE A 7 0.35 1.57 -12.95
C PHE A 7 0.46 0.70 -11.70
N ILE A 8 -0.49 0.83 -10.79
CA ILE A 8 -0.67 -0.07 -9.64
C ILE A 8 -1.73 -1.10 -10.03
N GLN A 9 -1.32 -2.37 -10.04
CA GLN A 9 -2.26 -3.47 -10.23
C GLN A 9 -3.10 -3.66 -8.96
N THR A 10 -4.42 -3.58 -9.12
CA THR A 10 -5.37 -3.61 -8.00
C THR A 10 -5.83 -5.03 -7.67
N ASP A 11 -5.98 -5.89 -8.69
CA ASP A 11 -6.41 -7.29 -8.56
C ASP A 11 -5.75 -8.23 -9.59
N GLU A 12 -5.87 -9.54 -9.39
CA GLU A 12 -5.31 -10.60 -10.24
C GLU A 12 -6.37 -11.65 -10.63
N GLY A 13 -6.16 -12.35 -11.74
CA GLY A 13 -6.98 -13.51 -12.13
C GLY A 13 -8.40 -13.15 -12.60
N ALA A 14 -9.39 -13.95 -12.19
CA ALA A 14 -10.78 -13.79 -12.61
C ALA A 14 -11.44 -12.51 -12.06
N ASP A 15 -10.85 -11.91 -11.02
CA ASP A 15 -11.33 -10.71 -10.35
C ASP A 15 -10.57 -9.45 -10.81
N ARG A 16 -9.87 -9.51 -11.97
CA ARG A 16 -9.07 -8.37 -12.45
C ARG A 16 -9.94 -7.13 -12.66
N GLY A 17 -9.79 -6.15 -11.76
CA GLY A 17 -10.37 -4.81 -11.84
C GLY A 17 -9.51 -3.83 -12.62
N ASP A 18 -9.94 -2.57 -12.63
CA ASP A 18 -9.21 -1.48 -13.28
C ASP A 18 -7.89 -1.18 -12.53
N ASP A 19 -6.81 -1.11 -13.30
CA ASP A 19 -5.49 -0.71 -12.80
C ASP A 19 -5.47 0.80 -12.50
N ILE A 20 -4.73 1.22 -11.48
CA ILE A 20 -4.58 2.64 -11.15
C ILE A 20 -3.41 3.21 -11.95
N GLU A 21 -3.71 4.00 -12.97
CA GLU A 21 -2.72 4.70 -13.78
C GLU A 21 -1.97 5.77 -12.98
N MET A 22 -0.64 5.72 -12.98
CA MET A 22 0.21 6.65 -12.24
C MET A 22 0.66 7.83 -13.13
N ALA A 23 -0.23 8.33 -13.99
CA ALA A 23 0.09 9.27 -15.08
C ALA A 23 0.81 10.56 -14.64
N SER A 24 0.65 10.97 -13.38
CA SER A 24 1.29 12.17 -12.80
C SER A 24 2.31 11.87 -11.70
N ALA A 25 2.58 10.59 -11.39
CA ALA A 25 3.51 10.24 -10.32
C ALA A 25 4.95 10.22 -10.84
N THR A 26 5.85 10.85 -10.10
CA THR A 26 7.27 10.84 -10.40
C THR A 26 7.91 9.50 -10.02
N ALA A 27 9.13 9.29 -10.51
CA ALA A 27 9.97 8.18 -10.07
C ALA A 27 10.21 8.18 -8.55
N GLU A 28 10.29 9.36 -7.93
CA GLU A 28 10.46 9.54 -6.49
C GLU A 28 9.20 9.15 -5.72
N ASP A 29 8.01 9.50 -6.25
CA ASP A 29 6.73 9.09 -5.67
C ASP A 29 6.58 7.56 -5.66
N GLN A 30 6.97 6.90 -6.76
CA GLN A 30 6.98 5.44 -6.87
C GLN A 30 7.94 4.79 -5.86
N ASP A 31 9.14 5.33 -5.69
CA ASP A 31 10.12 4.81 -4.74
C ASP A 31 9.65 5.01 -3.29
N PHE A 32 9.01 6.15 -2.98
CA PHE A 32 8.39 6.40 -1.69
C PHE A 32 7.28 5.39 -1.39
N MET A 33 6.38 5.14 -2.34
CA MET A 33 5.31 4.13 -2.21
C MET A 33 5.87 2.71 -2.05
N ALA A 34 6.93 2.36 -2.78
CA ALA A 34 7.58 1.06 -2.66
C ALA A 34 8.23 0.86 -1.29
N ALA A 35 8.90 1.89 -0.76
CA ALA A 35 9.47 1.87 0.59
C ALA A 35 8.37 1.72 1.66
N ALA A 36 7.27 2.46 1.52
CA ALA A 36 6.14 2.42 2.46
C ALA A 36 5.43 1.06 2.51
N ARG A 37 5.45 0.28 1.43
CA ARG A 37 4.77 -1.04 1.35
C ARG A 37 5.18 -1.99 2.47
N GLN A 38 6.44 -1.93 2.92
CA GLN A 38 6.94 -2.81 3.99
C GLN A 38 6.53 -2.32 5.39
N ASP A 39 6.36 -1.02 5.57
CA ASP A 39 6.03 -0.40 6.85
C ASP A 39 4.52 -0.42 7.13
N MET A 40 3.69 -0.37 6.08
CA MET A 40 2.22 -0.35 6.19
C MET A 40 1.66 -1.53 7.02
N PRO A 41 2.05 -2.81 6.80
CA PRO A 41 1.59 -3.91 7.65
C PRO A 41 1.93 -3.75 9.13
N ARG A 42 3.13 -3.22 9.44
CA ARG A 42 3.58 -2.98 10.83
C ARG A 42 2.73 -1.90 11.49
N LEU A 43 2.44 -0.83 10.75
CA LEU A 43 1.58 0.25 11.23
C LEU A 43 0.15 -0.23 11.52
N ILE A 44 -0.45 -1.01 10.60
CA ILE A 44 -1.81 -1.55 10.77
C ILE A 44 -1.87 -2.47 11.99
N ALA A 45 -0.86 -3.33 12.19
CA ALA A 45 -0.77 -4.19 13.36
C ALA A 45 -0.73 -3.38 14.66
N GLU A 46 0.06 -2.30 14.68
CA GLU A 46 0.18 -1.43 15.84
C GLU A 46 -1.10 -0.66 16.14
N VAL A 47 -1.78 -0.11 15.12
CA VAL A 47 -3.09 0.55 15.27
C VAL A 47 -4.13 -0.41 15.87
N ARG A 48 -4.18 -1.66 15.38
CA ARG A 48 -5.08 -2.69 15.93
C ARG A 48 -4.76 -3.02 17.38
N ARG A 49 -3.47 -3.16 17.72
CA ARG A 49 -3.00 -3.41 19.09
C ARG A 49 -3.41 -2.28 20.04
N LEU A 50 -3.17 -1.03 19.65
CA LEU A 50 -3.55 0.14 20.43
C LEU A 50 -5.06 0.27 20.58
N GLY A 51 -5.83 0.03 19.52
CA GLY A 51 -7.30 0.02 19.58
C GLY A 51 -7.84 -1.03 20.55
N ALA A 52 -7.26 -2.24 20.56
CA ALA A 52 -7.63 -3.28 21.50
C ALA A 52 -7.35 -2.90 22.96
N LEU A 53 -6.21 -2.24 23.23
CA LEU A 53 -5.88 -1.75 24.58
C LEU A 53 -6.84 -0.64 25.04
N LEU A 54 -7.15 0.32 24.16
CA LEU A 54 -8.07 1.41 24.48
C LEU A 54 -9.49 0.90 24.78
N ASN A 55 -9.91 -0.19 24.13
CA ASN A 55 -11.20 -0.82 24.37
C ASN A 55 -11.25 -1.70 25.63
N GLN A 56 -10.10 -2.10 26.20
CA GLN A 56 -10.03 -2.86 27.45
C GLN A 56 -10.03 -1.96 28.70
N THR A 57 -9.69 -0.68 28.54
CA THR A 57 -9.64 0.31 29.63
C THR A 57 -10.99 1.03 29.83
N LYS A 58 -12.02 0.69 29.04
CA LYS A 58 -13.40 1.17 29.19
C LYS A 58 -14.24 0.12 29.89
#